data_AF-A0A0G1MTN2-F1
#
_entry.id   AF-A0A0G1MTN2-F1
#
_cell.length_a   1.000
_cell.length_b   1.000
_cell.length_c   1.000
_cell.angle_alpha   90.00
_cell.angle_beta   90.00
_cell.angle_gamma   90.00
#
_symmetry.space_group_name_H-M   'P 1'
#
loop_
_entity.id
_entity.type
_entity.pdbx_description
1 polymer ?
#
loop_
_entity_poly.entity_id
_entity_poly.type
_entity_poly.pdbx_seq_one_letter_code
_entity_poly.pdbx_strand_id
1 'polypeptide(L)'
;IEALILEAELIKRYEPPFNAKEKDDKSFLYVDITKNKFPQVMLSRGRSLPTTNLSKRYGPFTSASQIREALRIIRRIFPYSVHEEEKVGVMKKPCFDHQLGLCPGTCVGLADRGEYIKDIANIKLLFEGKKTRILSSLEKDMKLASKELNFERAEKLKRQIFALKHIHDVALIGDDRKSFADTSHGVKRIEGYDISNISGDSAVGSMVVSSGGVPDKDEYRKFRIKTVRGSNDVAMLTEVLYRRFNNKWRLPDLILVDGGKRQVNAILKVLRGRSLRIPVVGLAKGPTRKKNDVIGEVPSWTSLRELITVRDEAHRFAISYHKKLRSDNFVKK
;
A
#
# COMPACT_ATOMS: atom_id res chain seq x y z
N ILE A 1 -1.37 -14.53 4.64
CA ILE A 1 -2.05 -15.50 3.74
C ILE A 1 -1.39 -16.87 3.82
N GLU A 2 -0.08 -17.00 3.58
CA GLU A 2 0.61 -18.31 3.64
C GLU A 2 0.45 -19.03 4.98
N ALA A 3 0.62 -18.32 6.10
CA ALA A 3 0.40 -18.87 7.44
C ALA A 3 -1.05 -19.38 7.65
N LEU A 4 -2.05 -18.65 7.14
CA LEU A 4 -3.46 -19.03 7.22
C LEU A 4 -3.77 -20.30 6.41
N ILE A 5 -3.12 -20.44 5.25
CA ILE A 5 -3.24 -21.63 4.40
C ILE A 5 -2.58 -22.84 5.06
N LEU A 6 -1.37 -22.65 5.61
CA LEU A 6 -0.64 -23.67 6.33
C LEU A 6 -1.43 -24.14 7.57
N GLU A 7 -1.98 -23.20 8.33
CA GLU A 7 -2.84 -23.50 9.49
C GLU A 7 -4.05 -24.35 9.08
N ALA A 8 -4.77 -23.95 8.02
CA ALA A 8 -5.91 -24.72 7.52
C ALA A 8 -5.51 -26.13 7.07
N GLU A 9 -4.34 -26.29 6.44
CA GLU A 9 -3.81 -27.60 6.05
C GLU A 9 -3.46 -28.46 7.28
N LEU A 10 -2.83 -27.88 8.29
CA LEU A 10 -2.46 -28.57 9.54
C LEU A 10 -3.70 -29.01 10.33
N ILE A 11 -4.72 -28.16 10.43
CA ILE A 11 -5.98 -28.51 11.10
C ILE A 11 -6.65 -29.69 10.39
N LYS A 12 -6.69 -29.66 9.06
CA LYS A 12 -7.27 -30.76 8.27
C LYS A 12 -6.46 -32.06 8.38
N ARG A 13 -5.14 -31.96 8.54
CA ARG A 13 -4.25 -33.13 8.64
C ARG A 13 -4.32 -33.80 10.01
N TYR A 14 -4.36 -33.02 11.08
CA TYR A 14 -4.18 -33.52 12.44
C TYR A 14 -5.47 -33.61 13.26
N GLU A 15 -6.60 -33.10 12.74
CA GLU A 15 -7.93 -33.13 13.37
C GLU A 15 -7.88 -33.05 14.92
N PRO A 16 -7.28 -31.99 15.48
CA PRO A 16 -6.90 -31.99 16.89
C PRO A 16 -8.13 -32.15 17.80
N PRO A 17 -8.09 -33.07 18.77
CA PRO A 17 -9.27 -33.53 19.52
C PRO A 17 -9.93 -32.44 20.38
N PHE A 18 -9.21 -31.36 20.71
CA PHE A 18 -9.67 -30.29 21.60
C PHE A 18 -10.27 -29.07 20.89
N ASN A 19 -10.43 -29.08 19.55
CA ASN A 19 -11.10 -27.99 18.82
C ASN A 19 -12.60 -27.84 19.14
N ALA A 20 -13.15 -28.67 20.02
CA ALA A 20 -14.54 -28.64 20.48
C ALA A 20 -14.77 -27.83 21.78
N LYS A 21 -13.72 -27.30 22.44
CA LYS A 21 -13.83 -26.81 23.83
C LYS A 21 -13.66 -25.30 24.06
N GLU A 22 -13.77 -24.47 23.02
CA GLU A 22 -14.04 -23.03 23.13
C GLU A 22 -15.18 -22.66 22.17
N LYS A 23 -16.40 -23.05 22.56
CA LYS A 23 -17.66 -22.74 21.86
C LYS A 23 -17.96 -21.24 21.92
N ASP A 24 -17.33 -20.48 21.05
CA ASP A 24 -17.99 -19.33 20.45
C ASP A 24 -18.76 -19.87 19.23
N ASP A 25 -20.01 -19.48 19.02
CA ASP A 25 -20.96 -20.03 18.03
C ASP A 25 -20.56 -19.82 16.54
N LYS A 26 -19.28 -19.60 16.27
CA LYS A 26 -18.72 -19.23 14.99
C LYS A 26 -18.28 -20.49 14.24
N SER A 27 -19.20 -21.06 13.47
CA SER A 27 -18.90 -22.10 12.47
C SER A 27 -17.66 -21.73 11.64
N PHE A 28 -16.73 -22.67 11.43
CA PHE A 28 -15.58 -22.47 10.54
C PHE A 28 -16.01 -21.99 9.14
N LEU A 29 -15.20 -21.10 8.57
CA LEU A 29 -15.35 -20.67 7.19
C LEU A 29 -14.54 -21.54 6.24
N TYR A 30 -15.07 -21.66 5.04
CA TYR A 30 -14.44 -22.34 3.92
C TYR A 30 -14.43 -21.42 2.71
N VAL A 31 -13.40 -21.59 1.87
CA VAL A 31 -13.35 -20.97 0.55
C VAL A 31 -13.76 -22.02 -0.47
N ASP A 32 -14.84 -21.73 -1.17
CA ASP A 32 -15.45 -22.59 -2.17
C ASP A 32 -15.25 -22.03 -3.57
N ILE A 33 -14.82 -22.88 -4.49
CA ILE A 33 -14.67 -22.55 -5.91
C ILE A 33 -15.68 -23.37 -6.71
N THR A 34 -16.59 -22.74 -7.44
CA THR A 34 -17.65 -23.44 -8.21
C THR A 34 -17.12 -24.06 -9.52
N LYS A 35 -17.93 -24.91 -10.18
CA LYS A 35 -17.58 -25.58 -11.44
C LYS A 35 -18.26 -24.96 -12.68
N ASN A 36 -18.87 -23.78 -12.55
CA ASN A 36 -19.64 -23.13 -13.62
C ASN A 36 -18.74 -22.63 -14.77
N LYS A 37 -19.34 -22.14 -15.86
CA LYS A 37 -18.61 -21.58 -17.02
C LYS A 37 -17.58 -20.51 -16.63
N PHE A 38 -17.93 -19.68 -15.63
CA PHE A 38 -17.04 -18.78 -14.92
C PHE A 38 -17.03 -19.16 -13.43
N PRO A 39 -16.07 -20.01 -12.99
CA PRO A 39 -15.96 -20.41 -11.59
C PRO A 39 -15.95 -19.22 -10.63
N GLN A 40 -16.80 -19.22 -9.62
CA GLN A 40 -16.85 -18.19 -8.59
C GLN A 40 -15.99 -18.60 -7.39
N VAL A 41 -15.45 -17.63 -6.66
CA VAL A 41 -14.76 -17.86 -5.38
C VAL A 41 -15.62 -17.26 -4.27
N MET A 42 -16.11 -18.09 -3.35
CA MET A 42 -17.09 -17.71 -2.35
C MET A 42 -16.67 -18.16 -0.95
N LEU A 43 -17.12 -17.45 0.08
CA LEU A 43 -17.02 -17.88 1.47
C LEU A 43 -18.30 -18.60 1.88
N SER A 44 -18.16 -19.80 2.42
CA SER A 44 -19.28 -20.57 2.96
C SER A 44 -19.00 -20.98 4.42
N ARG A 45 -20.05 -21.19 5.20
CA ARG A 45 -19.96 -21.75 6.55
C ARG A 45 -20.12 -23.26 6.47
N GLY A 46 -19.38 -24.02 7.30
CA GLY A 46 -19.43 -25.49 7.26
C GLY A 46 -20.82 -26.12 7.39
N ARG A 47 -21.78 -25.44 8.03
CA ARG A 47 -23.18 -25.89 8.19
C ARG A 47 -24.09 -25.56 7.00
N SER A 48 -23.74 -24.56 6.18
CA SER A 48 -24.46 -24.27 4.93
C SER A 48 -23.70 -24.93 3.78
N LEU A 49 -24.04 -26.16 3.44
CA LEU A 49 -23.48 -26.83 2.27
C LEU A 49 -24.30 -26.46 1.03
N PRO A 50 -23.80 -25.67 0.08
CA PRO A 50 -24.22 -25.86 -1.30
C PRO A 50 -23.43 -27.07 -1.82
N THR A 51 -24.04 -28.26 -1.71
CA THR A 51 -23.46 -29.53 -2.20
C THR A 51 -23.46 -29.62 -3.72
N THR A 52 -24.26 -28.82 -4.40
CA THR A 52 -24.39 -28.85 -5.86
C THR A 52 -23.44 -27.84 -6.51
N ASN A 53 -22.54 -28.34 -7.35
CA ASN A 53 -21.68 -27.57 -8.28
C ASN A 53 -20.35 -26.97 -7.74
N LEU A 54 -19.72 -27.65 -6.77
CA LEU A 54 -18.42 -27.27 -6.22
C LEU A 54 -17.25 -27.94 -6.97
N SER A 55 -16.24 -27.17 -7.36
CA SER A 55 -14.98 -27.67 -7.92
C SER A 55 -13.94 -27.97 -6.83
N LYS A 56 -13.78 -27.11 -5.83
CA LYS A 56 -12.78 -27.27 -4.77
C LYS A 56 -13.18 -26.49 -3.51
N ARG A 57 -12.86 -27.05 -2.34
CA ARG A 57 -13.03 -26.44 -1.02
C ARG A 57 -11.69 -26.33 -0.29
N TYR A 58 -11.46 -25.17 0.32
CA TYR A 58 -10.30 -24.91 1.20
C TYR A 58 -10.77 -24.47 2.59
N GLY A 59 -10.00 -24.82 3.62
CA GLY A 59 -10.35 -24.64 5.02
C GLY A 59 -10.32 -25.97 5.79
N PRO A 60 -10.80 -26.00 7.04
CA PRO A 60 -11.46 -24.91 7.76
C PRO A 60 -10.51 -23.75 8.09
N PHE A 61 -11.02 -22.51 8.00
CA PHE A 61 -10.32 -21.32 8.47
C PHE A 61 -10.86 -20.89 9.83
N THR A 62 -9.94 -20.69 10.79
CA THR A 62 -10.20 -20.31 12.18
C THR A 62 -10.61 -18.84 12.31
N SER A 63 -9.98 -17.95 11.54
CA SER A 63 -10.25 -16.52 11.57
C SER A 63 -11.04 -16.04 10.34
N ALA A 64 -12.28 -15.61 10.57
CA ALA A 64 -13.14 -15.05 9.53
C ALA A 64 -12.65 -13.71 8.97
N SER A 65 -12.02 -12.89 9.81
CA SER A 65 -11.45 -11.61 9.39
C SER A 65 -10.27 -11.84 8.45
N GLN A 66 -9.32 -12.70 8.85
CA GLN A 66 -8.10 -12.96 8.07
C GLN A 66 -8.40 -13.58 6.71
N ILE A 67 -9.38 -14.48 6.59
CA ILE A 67 -9.73 -15.08 5.30
C ILE A 67 -10.44 -14.10 4.36
N ARG A 68 -11.27 -13.20 4.89
CA ARG A 68 -11.89 -12.13 4.08
C ARG A 68 -10.83 -11.20 3.53
N GLU A 69 -9.88 -10.81 4.37
CA GLU A 69 -8.78 -9.94 3.97
C GLU A 69 -7.88 -10.64 2.94
N ALA A 70 -7.58 -11.93 3.15
CA ALA A 70 -6.87 -12.74 2.19
C ALA A 70 -7.55 -12.75 0.82
N LEU A 71 -8.85 -13.01 0.77
CA LEU A 71 -9.63 -13.02 -0.47
C LEU A 71 -9.69 -11.65 -1.15
N ARG A 72 -9.71 -10.56 -0.38
CA ARG A 72 -9.69 -9.19 -0.90
C ARG A 72 -8.38 -8.88 -1.62
N ILE A 73 -7.25 -9.29 -1.05
CA ILE A 73 -5.92 -9.17 -1.68
C ILE A 73 -5.87 -10.04 -2.94
N ILE A 74 -6.27 -11.31 -2.82
CA ILE A 74 -6.27 -12.26 -3.93
C ILE A 74 -7.11 -11.73 -5.09
N ARG A 75 -8.28 -11.15 -4.83
CA ARG A 75 -9.16 -10.59 -5.87
C ARG A 75 -8.55 -9.43 -6.64
N ARG A 76 -7.62 -8.68 -6.04
CA ARG A 76 -6.87 -7.60 -6.72
C ARG A 76 -5.76 -8.14 -7.61
N ILE A 77 -5.18 -9.28 -7.25
CA ILE A 77 -4.12 -9.94 -8.04
C ILE A 77 -4.74 -10.76 -9.17
N PHE A 78 -5.77 -11.53 -8.85
CA PHE A 78 -6.50 -12.42 -9.75
C PHE A 78 -8.00 -12.08 -9.66
N PRO A 79 -8.50 -11.16 -10.50
CA PRO A 79 -9.91 -10.79 -10.50
C PRO A 79 -10.80 -11.99 -10.80
N TYR A 80 -11.75 -12.28 -9.91
CA TYR A 80 -12.72 -13.36 -10.08
C TYR A 80 -14.16 -12.85 -10.07
N SER A 81 -15.05 -13.61 -10.73
CA SER A 81 -16.48 -13.33 -10.82
C SER A 81 -17.19 -13.66 -9.52
N VAL A 82 -18.15 -12.81 -9.15
CA VAL A 82 -19.12 -13.03 -8.08
C VAL A 82 -20.56 -13.09 -8.61
N HIS A 83 -20.74 -12.97 -9.92
CA HIS A 83 -22.06 -12.99 -10.56
C HIS A 83 -22.57 -14.41 -10.72
N GLU A 84 -23.81 -14.64 -10.28
CA GLU A 84 -24.62 -15.82 -10.62
C GLU A 84 -24.62 -16.09 -12.12
N GLU A 85 -24.74 -17.36 -12.49
CA GLU A 85 -24.63 -17.81 -13.88
C GLU A 85 -25.64 -17.13 -14.81
N GLU A 86 -26.85 -16.86 -14.31
CA GLU A 86 -27.93 -16.17 -15.00
C GLU A 86 -27.61 -14.71 -15.36
N LYS A 87 -26.69 -14.07 -14.62
CA LYS A 87 -26.32 -12.66 -14.80
C LYS A 87 -25.05 -12.48 -15.64
N VAL A 88 -24.43 -13.58 -16.07
CA VAL A 88 -23.22 -13.55 -16.92
C VAL A 88 -23.60 -13.19 -18.35
N GLY A 89 -23.04 -12.11 -18.88
CA GLY A 89 -23.24 -11.66 -20.26
C GLY A 89 -24.59 -10.98 -20.54
N VAL A 90 -25.43 -10.81 -19.52
CA VAL A 90 -26.79 -10.26 -19.67
C VAL A 90 -26.83 -8.75 -19.45
N MET A 91 -25.90 -8.21 -18.66
CA MET A 91 -25.93 -6.80 -18.26
C MET A 91 -25.47 -5.89 -19.41
N LYS A 92 -26.21 -4.80 -19.65
CA LYS A 92 -25.85 -3.79 -20.67
C LYS A 92 -24.72 -2.85 -20.23
N LYS A 93 -24.52 -2.69 -18.91
CA LYS A 93 -23.51 -1.79 -18.33
C LYS A 93 -22.56 -2.59 -17.42
N PRO A 94 -21.26 -2.23 -17.37
CA PRO A 94 -20.32 -2.90 -16.50
C PRO A 94 -20.68 -2.69 -15.03
N CYS A 95 -20.54 -3.75 -14.23
CA CYS A 95 -20.70 -3.66 -12.79
C CYS A 95 -19.61 -2.77 -12.16
N PHE A 96 -19.89 -2.25 -10.96
CA PHE A 96 -18.93 -1.45 -10.20
C PHE A 96 -17.61 -2.18 -9.96
N ASP A 97 -17.67 -3.48 -9.64
CA ASP A 97 -16.46 -4.30 -9.46
C ASP A 97 -15.60 -4.38 -10.72
N HIS A 98 -16.20 -4.32 -11.92
CA HIS A 98 -15.44 -4.28 -13.17
C HIS A 98 -14.76 -2.93 -13.37
N GLN A 99 -15.44 -1.83 -13.03
CA GLN A 99 -14.85 -0.49 -13.06
C GLN A 99 -13.68 -0.35 -12.08
N LEU A 100 -13.72 -1.08 -10.96
CA LEU A 100 -12.63 -1.18 -10.00
C LEU A 100 -11.53 -2.19 -10.38
N GLY A 101 -11.69 -2.93 -11.47
CA GLY A 101 -10.76 -3.98 -11.89
C GLY A 101 -10.79 -5.25 -11.02
N LEU A 102 -11.82 -5.44 -10.20
CA LEU A 102 -12.02 -6.61 -9.32
C LEU A 102 -12.87 -7.71 -9.98
N CYS A 103 -13.50 -7.40 -11.10
CA CYS A 103 -14.27 -8.33 -11.92
C CYS A 103 -13.75 -8.29 -13.36
N PRO A 104 -13.52 -9.44 -14.01
CA PRO A 104 -13.04 -9.49 -15.38
C PRO A 104 -14.10 -9.08 -16.43
N GLY A 105 -15.29 -8.64 -16.00
CA GLY A 105 -16.34 -8.18 -16.91
C GLY A 105 -17.29 -9.30 -17.33
N THR A 106 -17.44 -10.34 -16.52
CA THR A 106 -18.36 -11.46 -16.78
C THR A 106 -19.80 -11.01 -16.95
N CYS A 107 -20.22 -9.94 -16.26
CA CYS A 107 -21.58 -9.37 -16.37
C CYS A 107 -21.93 -8.85 -17.78
N VAL A 108 -20.96 -8.27 -18.48
CA VAL A 108 -21.12 -7.64 -19.80
C VAL A 108 -20.57 -8.50 -20.94
N GLY A 109 -20.05 -9.70 -20.63
CA GLY A 109 -19.49 -10.62 -21.61
C GLY A 109 -18.10 -10.24 -22.15
N LEU A 110 -17.43 -9.25 -21.55
CA LEU A 110 -16.09 -8.80 -21.97
C LEU A 110 -14.94 -9.69 -21.46
N ALA A 111 -15.23 -10.65 -20.59
CA ALA A 111 -14.21 -11.49 -19.97
C ALA A 111 -13.65 -12.53 -20.95
N ASP A 112 -12.32 -12.54 -21.13
CA ASP A 112 -11.64 -13.65 -21.78
C ASP A 112 -11.67 -14.89 -20.86
N ARG A 113 -12.41 -15.91 -21.30
CA ARG A 113 -12.54 -17.17 -20.56
C ARG A 113 -11.21 -17.90 -20.41
N GLY A 114 -10.32 -17.84 -21.40
CA GLY A 114 -9.02 -18.51 -21.38
C GLY A 114 -8.11 -17.93 -20.30
N GLU A 115 -8.00 -16.60 -20.23
CA GLU A 115 -7.27 -15.93 -19.15
C GLU A 115 -7.93 -16.15 -17.79
N TYR A 116 -9.26 -16.07 -17.72
CA TYR A 116 -10.00 -16.25 -16.48
C TYR A 116 -9.75 -17.61 -15.81
N ILE A 117 -9.76 -18.69 -16.60
CA ILE A 117 -9.52 -20.04 -16.10
C ILE A 117 -8.09 -20.17 -15.55
N LYS A 118 -7.12 -19.50 -16.17
CA LYS A 118 -5.74 -19.45 -15.65
C LYS A 118 -5.67 -18.72 -14.32
N ASP A 119 -6.38 -17.59 -14.18
CA ASP A 119 -6.45 -16.86 -12.91
C ASP A 119 -7.09 -17.73 -11.80
N ILE A 120 -8.18 -18.45 -12.10
CA ILE A 120 -8.79 -19.40 -11.14
C ILE A 120 -7.83 -20.54 -10.78
N ALA A 121 -7.06 -21.06 -11.75
CA ALA A 121 -6.04 -22.07 -11.48
C ALA A 121 -4.92 -21.53 -10.58
N ASN A 122 -4.50 -20.28 -10.78
CA ASN A 122 -3.53 -19.60 -9.92
C ASN A 122 -4.05 -19.43 -8.50
N ILE A 123 -5.33 -19.08 -8.33
CA ILE A 123 -5.98 -19.01 -7.01
C ILE A 123 -5.96 -20.38 -6.33
N LYS A 124 -6.29 -21.46 -7.06
CA LYS A 124 -6.22 -22.82 -6.53
C LYS A 124 -4.81 -23.19 -6.08
N LEU A 125 -3.79 -22.92 -6.90
CA LEU A 125 -2.38 -23.15 -6.56
C LEU A 125 -1.94 -22.33 -5.36
N LEU A 126 -2.47 -21.11 -5.20
CA LEU A 126 -2.14 -20.24 -4.08
C LEU A 126 -2.63 -20.86 -2.77
N PHE A 127 -3.89 -21.31 -2.72
CA PHE A 127 -4.45 -22.04 -1.57
C PHE A 127 -3.83 -23.42 -1.34
N GLU A 128 -3.06 -23.95 -2.29
CA GLU A 128 -2.23 -25.15 -2.12
C GLU A 128 -0.79 -24.82 -1.68
N GLY A 129 -0.48 -23.55 -1.40
CA GLY A 129 0.86 -23.11 -0.99
C GLY A 129 1.91 -23.08 -2.10
N LYS A 130 1.53 -23.28 -3.37
CA LYS A 130 2.44 -23.42 -4.52
C LYS A 130 2.83 -22.07 -5.15
N LYS A 131 3.12 -21.06 -4.33
CA LYS A 131 3.43 -19.69 -4.77
C LYS A 131 4.62 -19.60 -5.74
N THR A 132 5.69 -20.35 -5.48
CA THR A 132 6.90 -20.35 -6.33
C THR A 132 6.59 -20.77 -7.77
N ARG A 133 5.70 -21.76 -7.93
CA ARG A 133 5.23 -22.22 -9.24
C ARG A 133 4.43 -21.15 -9.98
N ILE A 134 3.56 -20.42 -9.26
CA ILE A 134 2.78 -19.31 -9.84
C ILE A 134 3.74 -18.23 -10.37
N LEU A 135 4.70 -17.80 -9.54
CA LEU A 135 5.69 -16.78 -9.92
C LEU A 135 6.47 -17.18 -11.17
N SER A 136 6.97 -18.42 -11.22
CA SER A 136 7.70 -18.94 -12.39
C SER A 136 6.84 -18.93 -13.66
N SER A 137 5.56 -19.35 -13.55
CA SER A 137 4.65 -19.34 -14.69
C SER A 137 4.33 -17.92 -15.18
N LEU A 138 4.06 -16.98 -14.28
CA LEU A 138 3.77 -15.58 -14.64
C LEU A 138 4.99 -14.89 -15.24
N GLU A 139 6.19 -15.15 -14.72
CA GLU A 139 7.43 -14.59 -15.28
C GLU A 139 7.70 -15.11 -16.70
N LYS A 140 7.40 -16.38 -16.97
CA LYS A 140 7.49 -16.96 -18.31
C LYS A 140 6.48 -16.31 -19.26
N ASP A 141 5.21 -16.21 -18.84
CA ASP A 141 4.15 -15.59 -19.64
C ASP A 141 4.42 -14.10 -19.91
N MET A 142 4.97 -13.37 -18.94
CA MET A 142 5.35 -11.97 -19.09
C MET A 142 6.46 -11.80 -20.13
N LYS A 143 7.48 -12.67 -20.09
CA LYS A 143 8.57 -12.68 -21.08
C LYS A 143 8.06 -13.01 -22.48
N LEU A 144 7.12 -13.95 -22.61
CA LEU A 144 6.49 -14.28 -23.88
C LEU A 144 5.67 -13.09 -24.43
N ALA A 145 4.80 -12.49 -23.61
CA ALA A 145 4.02 -11.32 -24.00
C ALA A 145 4.91 -10.14 -24.43
N SER A 146 6.04 -9.92 -23.74
CA SER A 146 7.02 -8.92 -24.13
C SER A 146 7.72 -9.22 -25.47
N LYS A 147 7.95 -10.50 -25.80
CA LYS A 147 8.52 -10.90 -27.10
C LYS A 147 7.51 -10.74 -28.24
N GLU A 148 6.24 -11.00 -27.96
CA GLU A 148 5.12 -10.79 -28.90
C GLU A 148 4.68 -9.32 -29.01
N LEU A 149 5.41 -8.39 -28.38
CA LEU A 149 5.10 -6.95 -28.32
C LEU A 149 3.73 -6.60 -27.71
N ASN A 150 3.15 -7.52 -26.93
CA ASN A 150 1.91 -7.30 -26.18
C ASN A 150 2.22 -6.65 -24.81
N PHE A 151 2.53 -5.35 -24.84
CA PHE A 151 2.97 -4.60 -23.66
C PHE A 151 1.90 -4.44 -22.58
N GLU A 152 0.63 -4.34 -22.96
CA GLU A 152 -0.48 -4.25 -22.00
C GLU A 152 -0.57 -5.50 -21.14
N ARG A 153 -0.52 -6.68 -21.79
CA ARG A 153 -0.51 -7.96 -21.10
C ARG A 153 0.76 -8.15 -20.27
N ALA A 154 1.92 -7.75 -20.79
CA ALA A 154 3.18 -7.82 -20.05
C ALA A 154 3.15 -6.95 -18.78
N GLU A 155 2.60 -5.74 -18.83
CA GLU A 155 2.45 -4.86 -17.67
C GLU A 155 1.44 -5.42 -16.66
N LYS A 156 0.32 -5.99 -17.10
CA LYS A 156 -0.63 -6.71 -16.23
C LYS A 156 0.06 -7.84 -15.47
N LEU A 157 0.79 -8.70 -16.16
CA LEU A 157 1.53 -9.82 -15.58
C LEU A 157 2.63 -9.34 -14.61
N LYS A 158 3.36 -8.28 -14.98
CA LYS A 158 4.38 -7.66 -14.11
C LYS A 158 3.78 -7.14 -12.81
N ARG A 159 2.61 -6.49 -12.86
CA ARG A 159 1.88 -6.04 -11.65
C ARG A 159 1.43 -7.21 -10.79
N GLN A 160 0.94 -8.29 -11.39
CA GLN A 160 0.57 -9.51 -10.66
C GLN A 160 1.78 -10.13 -9.95
N ILE A 161 2.92 -10.25 -10.65
CA ILE A 161 4.18 -10.76 -10.08
C ILE A 161 4.61 -9.87 -8.90
N PHE A 162 4.58 -8.55 -9.08
CA PHE A 162 4.93 -7.62 -8.02
C PHE A 162 4.02 -7.77 -6.80
N ALA A 163 2.71 -7.78 -6.99
CA ALA A 163 1.73 -7.92 -5.91
C ALA A 163 1.83 -9.27 -5.19
N LEU A 164 2.14 -10.35 -5.92
CA LEU A 164 2.32 -11.68 -5.35
C LEU A 164 3.63 -11.82 -4.56
N LYS A 165 4.71 -11.17 -5.01
CA LYS A 165 5.99 -11.11 -4.27
C LYS A 165 5.82 -10.32 -2.96
N HIS A 166 5.10 -9.21 -3.02
CA HIS A 166 4.87 -8.29 -1.89
C HIS A 166 3.52 -8.54 -1.19
N ILE A 167 2.99 -9.77 -1.24
CA ILE A 167 1.64 -10.05 -0.74
C ILE A 167 1.47 -9.78 0.76
N HIS A 168 2.56 -9.86 1.53
CA HIS A 168 2.61 -9.48 2.94
C HIS A 168 2.48 -7.96 3.13
N ASP A 169 3.07 -7.18 2.23
CA ASP A 169 2.97 -5.73 2.20
C ASP A 169 1.59 -5.29 1.70
N VAL A 170 0.96 -6.05 0.78
CA VAL A 170 -0.37 -5.77 0.24
C VAL A 170 -1.50 -6.05 1.24
N ALA A 171 -1.29 -6.94 2.22
CA ALA A 171 -2.24 -7.14 3.33
C ALA A 171 -2.35 -5.92 4.26
N LEU A 172 -1.33 -5.06 4.27
CA LEU A 172 -1.36 -3.79 4.97
C LEU A 172 -2.11 -2.70 4.17
N ILE A 173 -2.49 -2.99 2.91
CA ILE A 173 -3.04 -2.00 1.95
C ILE A 173 -4.57 -2.00 1.90
N GLY A 174 -5.30 -2.70 2.78
CA GLY A 174 -6.68 -2.23 2.91
C GLY A 174 -7.69 -2.88 3.81
N ASP A 175 -7.40 -2.93 5.09
CA ASP A 175 -8.50 -2.77 6.04
C ASP A 175 -8.34 -1.61 7.02
N ASP A 176 -7.58 -0.57 6.68
CA ASP A 176 -7.39 0.55 7.60
C ASP A 176 -7.43 1.92 6.94
N ARG A 177 -8.60 2.29 6.42
CA ARG A 177 -8.98 3.72 6.34
C ARG A 177 -9.61 4.24 7.64
N LYS A 178 -9.77 3.41 8.69
CA LYS A 178 -10.49 3.83 9.91
C LYS A 178 -9.93 3.34 11.27
N SER A 179 -8.82 2.60 11.32
CA SER A 179 -8.34 2.01 12.59
C SER A 179 -6.82 2.08 12.83
N PHE A 180 -6.09 2.97 12.15
CA PHE A 180 -4.67 3.27 12.48
C PHE A 180 -4.50 4.40 13.51
N ALA A 181 -5.43 4.52 14.46
CA ALA A 181 -5.16 5.10 15.76
C ALA A 181 -5.05 3.91 16.72
N ASP A 182 -3.85 3.66 17.24
CA ASP A 182 -3.46 2.52 18.10
C ASP A 182 -3.12 1.19 17.41
N THR A 183 -1.97 1.16 16.74
CA THR A 183 -1.00 0.07 16.97
C THR A 183 0.37 0.52 16.52
N SER A 184 1.13 1.01 17.50
CA SER A 184 2.52 1.36 17.42
C SER A 184 3.38 0.11 17.18
N HIS A 185 3.50 -0.37 15.95
CA HIS A 185 4.64 -1.09 15.32
C HIS A 185 4.14 -1.79 14.04
N GLY A 186 4.38 -1.23 12.84
CA GLY A 186 4.07 -1.97 11.60
C GLY A 186 4.29 -1.25 10.27
N VAL A 187 4.02 0.05 10.17
CA VAL A 187 4.33 0.84 8.96
C VAL A 187 5.25 1.97 9.34
N LYS A 188 6.46 1.96 8.80
CA LYS A 188 7.46 2.98 9.06
C LYS A 188 7.06 4.30 8.40
N ARG A 189 6.98 5.33 9.23
CA ARG A 189 6.59 6.69 8.84
C ARG A 189 7.81 7.55 8.62
N ILE A 190 7.99 8.04 7.40
CA ILE A 190 9.03 9.00 7.06
C ILE A 190 8.39 10.37 6.86
N GLU A 191 8.87 11.38 7.57
CA GLU A 191 8.46 12.77 7.34
C GLU A 191 9.55 13.54 6.58
N GLY A 192 9.21 14.06 5.40
CA GLY A 192 10.08 14.90 4.59
C GLY A 192 9.78 16.37 4.78
N TYR A 193 10.83 17.17 5.03
CA TYR A 193 10.73 18.62 5.23
C TYR A 193 11.51 19.39 4.18
N ASP A 194 10.86 20.39 3.58
CA ASP A 194 11.46 21.37 2.67
C ASP A 194 11.02 22.79 3.10
N ILE A 195 11.97 23.72 3.12
CA ILE A 195 11.69 25.15 3.35
C ILE A 195 11.82 25.85 2.01
N SER A 196 10.75 26.55 1.62
CA SER A 196 10.75 27.35 0.41
C SER A 196 10.51 28.82 0.71
N ASN A 197 11.49 29.65 0.35
CA ASN A 197 11.40 31.10 0.45
C ASN A 197 10.76 31.67 -0.81
N ILE A 198 9.66 32.40 -0.62
CA ILE A 198 9.13 33.31 -1.65
C ILE A 198 9.92 34.61 -1.53
N SER A 199 10.27 35.24 -2.64
CA SER A 199 10.75 36.63 -2.65
C SER A 199 9.68 37.54 -1.99
N GLY A 200 9.84 37.86 -0.70
CA GLY A 200 8.89 38.60 0.15
C GLY A 200 8.63 37.96 1.53
N ASP A 201 7.66 38.47 2.29
CA ASP A 201 7.33 38.08 3.70
C ASP A 201 6.57 36.74 3.84
N SER A 202 6.58 35.87 2.84
CA SER A 202 5.72 34.67 2.81
C SER A 202 6.49 33.37 2.61
N ALA A 203 7.47 33.11 3.48
CA ALA A 203 8.14 31.81 3.54
C ALA A 203 7.19 30.71 4.03
N VAL A 204 7.31 29.51 3.46
CA VAL A 204 6.50 28.34 3.82
C VAL A 204 7.37 27.11 3.97
N GLY A 205 7.20 26.42 5.10
CA GLY A 205 7.69 25.06 5.28
C GLY A 205 6.66 24.04 4.81
N SER A 206 7.12 23.03 4.10
CA SER A 206 6.32 21.91 3.65
C SER A 206 6.72 20.64 4.40
N MET A 207 5.72 19.85 4.77
CA MET A 207 5.88 18.54 5.38
C MET A 207 5.10 17.54 4.54
N VAL A 208 5.80 16.55 4.02
CA VAL A 208 5.23 15.40 3.33
C VAL A 208 5.46 14.15 4.15
N VAL A 209 4.61 13.15 3.94
CA VAL A 209 4.65 11.90 4.69
C VAL A 209 4.71 10.74 3.71
N SER A 210 5.61 9.80 3.98
CA SER A 210 5.61 8.49 3.35
C SER A 210 5.37 7.43 4.41
N SER A 211 4.40 6.55 4.16
CA SER A 211 4.03 5.45 5.03
C SER A 211 4.30 4.15 4.27
N GLY A 212 5.37 3.44 4.62
CA GLY A 212 5.73 2.18 3.96
C GLY A 212 6.08 2.32 2.47
N GLY A 213 6.84 3.35 2.11
CA GLY A 213 7.27 3.58 0.72
C GLY A 213 6.25 4.27 -0.18
N VAL A 214 5.05 4.59 0.33
CA VAL A 214 3.98 5.24 -0.45
C VAL A 214 3.70 6.64 0.12
N PRO A 215 3.57 7.68 -0.74
CA PRO A 215 3.20 9.01 -0.30
C PRO A 215 1.80 9.07 0.33
N ASP A 216 1.72 9.57 1.56
CA ASP A 216 0.51 9.71 2.36
C ASP A 216 0.01 11.16 2.35
N LYS A 217 -0.76 11.50 1.32
CA LYS A 217 -1.14 12.89 1.00
C LYS A 217 -2.08 13.53 2.03
N ASP A 218 -2.88 12.74 2.73
CA ASP A 218 -3.81 13.23 3.75
C ASP A 218 -3.07 13.76 4.99
N GLU A 219 -1.83 13.32 5.16
CA GLU A 219 -0.94 13.70 6.24
C GLU A 219 0.00 14.86 5.88
N TYR A 220 -0.06 15.36 4.65
CA TYR A 220 0.76 16.50 4.23
C TYR A 220 0.34 17.77 4.95
N ARG A 221 1.31 18.61 5.30
CA ARG A 221 1.06 19.88 5.99
C ARG A 221 1.91 21.00 5.40
N LYS A 222 1.35 22.20 5.41
CA LYS A 222 2.05 23.43 5.06
C LYS A 222 2.07 24.34 6.27
N PHE A 223 3.22 24.93 6.53
CA PHE A 223 3.47 25.80 7.65
C PHE A 223 3.89 27.17 7.12
N ARG A 224 2.96 28.13 7.15
CA ARG A 224 3.33 29.53 6.93
C ARG A 224 4.23 29.99 8.08
N ILE A 225 5.41 30.49 7.76
CA ILE A 225 6.37 31.02 8.72
C ILE A 225 5.83 32.34 9.28
N LYS A 226 5.90 32.52 10.61
CA LYS A 226 5.35 33.69 11.30
C LYS A 226 6.38 34.51 12.06
N THR A 227 7.41 33.86 12.60
CA THR A 227 8.29 34.49 13.60
C THR A 227 9.67 34.82 13.06
N VAL A 228 10.08 34.18 11.97
CA VAL A 228 11.39 34.41 11.36
C VAL A 228 11.29 35.49 10.29
N ARG A 229 12.09 36.56 10.44
CA ARG A 229 12.26 37.62 9.43
C ARG A 229 13.52 37.34 8.60
N GLY A 230 13.45 37.59 7.29
CA GLY A 230 14.55 37.36 6.34
C GLY A 230 14.76 35.89 5.97
N SER A 231 15.73 35.62 5.09
CA SER A 231 15.94 34.31 4.45
C SER A 231 16.81 33.34 5.29
N ASN A 232 16.38 33.03 6.51
CA ASN A 232 17.10 32.08 7.38
C ASN A 232 16.39 30.72 7.45
N ASP A 233 16.73 29.83 6.52
CA ASP A 233 16.09 28.51 6.36
C ASP A 233 16.20 27.63 7.61
N VAL A 234 17.30 27.71 8.35
CA VAL A 234 17.52 26.92 9.57
C VAL A 234 16.57 27.38 10.69
N ALA A 235 16.40 28.70 10.84
CA ALA A 235 15.45 29.26 11.81
C ALA A 235 14.00 28.94 11.42
N MET A 236 13.66 29.01 10.14
CA MET A 236 12.33 28.66 9.63
C MET A 236 12.00 27.18 9.87
N LEU A 237 12.94 26.28 9.55
CA LEU A 237 12.80 24.86 9.83
C LEU A 237 12.59 24.59 11.31
N THR A 238 13.34 25.29 12.17
CA THR A 238 13.21 25.20 13.62
C THR A 238 11.80 25.63 14.09
N GLU A 239 11.26 26.73 13.57
CA GLU A 239 9.88 27.16 13.86
C GLU A 239 8.85 26.08 13.47
N VAL A 240 8.99 25.51 12.27
CA VAL A 240 8.11 24.45 11.75
C VAL A 240 8.13 23.24 12.68
N LEU A 241 9.32 22.78 13.09
CA LEU A 241 9.46 21.61 13.95
C LEU A 241 8.89 21.86 15.35
N TYR A 242 9.13 23.04 15.93
CA TYR A 242 8.51 23.39 17.21
C TYR A 242 6.99 23.31 17.14
N ARG A 243 6.38 23.84 16.07
CA ARG A 243 4.93 23.76 15.86
C ARG A 243 4.47 22.33 15.60
N ARG A 244 5.21 21.57 14.79
CA ARG A 244 4.91 20.16 14.47
C ARG A 244 4.86 19.29 15.72
N PHE A 245 5.86 19.40 16.59
CA PHE A 245 5.95 18.57 17.79
C PHE A 245 5.11 19.11 18.96
N ASN A 246 4.55 20.32 18.86
CA ASN A 246 3.55 20.81 19.81
C ASN A 246 2.16 20.21 19.56
N ASN A 247 1.93 19.64 18.37
CA ASN A 247 0.68 18.94 18.04
C ASN A 247 0.73 17.48 18.49
N LYS A 248 -0.44 16.88 18.69
CA LYS A 248 -0.60 15.46 19.08
C LYS A 248 -0.53 14.48 17.89
N TRP A 249 0.09 14.86 16.76
CA TRP A 249 0.16 13.97 15.59
C TRP A 249 1.21 12.88 15.80
N ARG A 250 0.94 11.68 15.23
CA ARG A 250 1.81 10.51 15.28
C ARG A 250 3.26 10.86 14.97
N LEU A 251 4.20 10.39 15.78
CA LEU A 251 5.63 10.67 15.58
C LEU A 251 6.19 9.91 14.36
N PRO A 252 7.11 10.51 13.60
CA PRO A 252 7.83 9.80 12.55
C PRO A 252 8.82 8.78 13.10
N ASP A 253 9.02 7.71 12.34
CA ASP A 253 10.12 6.76 12.53
C ASP A 253 11.44 7.29 11.95
N LEU A 254 11.36 8.25 11.00
CA LEU A 254 12.51 8.91 10.39
C LEU A 254 12.13 10.33 9.93
N ILE A 255 13.01 11.30 10.19
CA ILE A 255 12.90 12.65 9.62
C ILE A 255 13.91 12.80 8.49
N LEU A 256 13.41 13.25 7.34
CA LEU A 256 14.20 13.58 6.17
C LEU A 256 14.16 15.10 5.94
N VAL A 257 15.30 15.72 5.65
CA VAL A 257 15.39 17.13 5.28
C VAL A 257 16.17 17.33 3.99
N ASP A 258 15.67 18.20 3.10
CA ASP A 258 16.46 18.71 1.96
C ASP A 258 17.47 19.75 2.47
N GLY A 259 18.63 19.28 2.92
CA GLY A 259 19.56 20.14 3.64
C GLY A 259 20.82 19.46 4.13
N GLY A 260 21.82 20.31 4.42
CA GLY A 260 23.13 19.91 4.91
C GLY A 260 23.19 19.68 6.43
N LYS A 261 24.42 19.61 6.96
CA LYS A 261 24.71 19.34 8.39
C LYS A 261 24.04 20.37 9.32
N ARG A 262 23.93 21.61 8.87
CA ARG A 262 23.30 22.71 9.63
C ARG A 262 21.83 22.43 9.93
N GLN A 263 21.07 21.99 8.93
CA GLN A 263 19.65 21.65 9.07
C GLN A 263 19.46 20.40 9.94
N VAL A 264 20.25 19.35 9.70
CA VAL A 264 20.22 18.11 10.50
C VAL A 264 20.50 18.40 11.98
N ASN A 265 21.54 19.19 12.28
CA ASN A 265 21.87 19.56 13.66
C ASN A 265 20.78 20.39 14.33
N ALA A 266 20.09 21.26 13.58
CA ALA A 266 18.96 22.03 14.11
C ALA A 266 17.79 21.11 14.49
N ILE A 267 17.43 20.14 13.64
CA ILE A 267 16.41 19.12 13.97
C ILE A 267 16.81 18.34 15.22
N LEU A 268 18.04 17.82 15.27
CA LEU A 268 18.55 17.06 16.41
C LEU A 268 18.53 17.88 17.71
N LYS A 269 18.75 19.20 17.64
CA LYS A 269 18.63 20.10 18.81
C LYS A 269 17.19 20.20 19.29
N VAL A 270 16.22 20.37 18.39
CA VAL A 270 14.78 20.42 18.72
C VAL A 270 14.30 19.10 19.32
N LEU A 271 14.71 17.97 18.74
CA LEU A 271 14.35 16.64 19.23
C LEU A 271 14.92 16.37 20.63
N ARG A 272 16.20 16.69 20.86
CA ARG A 272 16.84 16.56 22.19
C ARG A 272 16.16 17.40 23.26
N GLY A 273 15.80 18.65 22.93
CA GLY A 273 15.06 19.52 23.86
C GLY A 273 13.68 18.99 24.26
N ARG A 274 13.17 17.99 23.54
CA ARG A 274 11.88 17.33 23.78
C ARG A 274 12.02 15.86 24.17
N SER A 275 13.25 15.40 24.44
CA SER A 275 13.56 14.01 24.80
C SER A 275 13.12 12.97 23.76
N LEU A 276 13.04 13.35 22.48
CA LEU A 276 12.67 12.47 21.38
C LEU A 276 13.91 11.87 20.71
N ARG A 277 13.92 10.55 20.49
CA ARG A 277 15.00 9.81 19.83
C ARG A 277 14.57 9.36 18.44
N ILE A 278 14.42 10.31 17.52
CA ILE A 278 14.02 10.05 16.14
C ILE A 278 15.26 10.19 15.23
N PRO A 279 15.60 9.19 14.40
CA PRO A 279 16.65 9.30 13.39
C PRO A 279 16.40 10.46 12.42
N VAL A 280 17.46 11.14 12.01
CA VAL A 280 17.40 12.27 11.07
C VAL A 280 18.39 12.04 9.95
N VAL A 281 17.93 12.14 8.71
CA VAL A 281 18.76 12.07 7.51
C VAL A 281 18.65 13.39 6.74
N GLY A 282 19.79 13.97 6.39
CA GLY A 282 19.88 15.10 5.46
C GLY A 282 20.28 14.61 4.07
N LEU A 283 19.61 15.09 3.04
CA LEU A 283 20.05 14.95 1.66
C LEU A 283 20.46 16.33 1.15
N ALA A 284 21.77 16.52 0.90
CA ALA A 284 22.28 17.74 0.29
C ALA A 284 22.62 17.51 -1.19
N LYS A 285 22.39 18.54 -2.02
CA LYS A 285 22.86 18.56 -3.40
C LYS A 285 24.38 18.72 -3.38
N GLY A 286 25.13 17.69 -3.80
CA GLY A 286 26.59 17.73 -3.81
C GLY A 286 27.16 18.81 -4.75
N PRO A 287 28.42 19.25 -4.53
CA PRO A 287 29.03 20.37 -5.25
C PRO A 287 29.11 20.19 -6.77
N THR A 288 29.09 18.96 -7.29
CA THR A 288 29.17 18.64 -8.72
C THR A 288 27.81 18.29 -9.36
N ARG A 289 26.68 18.56 -8.68
CA ARG A 289 25.30 18.25 -9.13
C ARG A 289 25.03 16.77 -9.51
N LYS A 290 26.00 15.85 -9.39
CA LYS A 290 25.91 14.45 -9.82
C LYS A 290 25.76 13.42 -8.68
N LYS A 291 26.00 13.78 -7.41
CA LYS A 291 25.83 12.88 -6.25
C LYS A 291 25.10 13.60 -5.11
N ASN A 292 24.20 12.88 -4.42
CA ASN A 292 23.55 13.34 -3.20
C ASN A 292 24.50 13.06 -2.03
N ASP A 293 24.83 14.10 -1.26
CA ASP A 293 25.58 13.94 -0.02
C ASP A 293 24.59 13.56 1.08
N VAL A 294 24.71 12.33 1.58
CA VAL A 294 23.87 11.80 2.66
C VAL A 294 24.51 12.16 3.99
N ILE A 295 23.73 12.76 4.88
CA ILE A 295 24.16 13.17 6.21
C ILE A 295 23.35 12.42 7.24
N GLY A 296 24.04 11.65 8.09
CA GLY A 296 23.42 10.72 9.04
C GLY A 296 23.39 9.30 8.49
N GLU A 297 22.92 8.37 9.33
CA GLU A 297 22.79 6.96 8.97
C GLU A 297 21.41 6.68 8.40
N VAL A 298 21.37 6.04 7.23
CA VAL A 298 20.12 5.57 6.62
C VAL A 298 19.73 4.26 7.32
N PRO A 299 18.56 4.17 7.96
CA PRO A 299 18.14 2.94 8.62
C PRO A 299 18.03 1.76 7.63
N SER A 300 18.35 0.55 8.07
CA SER A 300 18.36 -0.67 7.23
C SER A 300 17.00 -1.02 6.61
N TRP A 301 15.91 -0.51 7.18
CA TRP A 301 14.54 -0.75 6.70
C TRP A 301 14.10 0.21 5.59
N THR A 302 14.89 1.24 5.24
CA THR A 302 14.60 2.17 4.14
C THR A 302 15.76 2.21 3.14
N SER A 303 15.48 2.65 1.92
CA SER A 303 16.49 2.79 0.86
C SER A 303 16.77 4.25 0.53
N LEU A 304 17.98 4.54 0.01
CA LEU A 304 18.30 5.89 -0.49
C LEU A 304 17.35 6.34 -1.61
N ARG A 305 16.86 5.42 -2.43
CA ARG A 305 15.90 5.70 -3.51
C ARG A 305 14.55 6.18 -2.97
N GLU A 306 14.08 5.59 -1.88
CA GLU A 306 12.86 6.02 -1.20
C GLU A 306 13.05 7.42 -0.61
N LEU A 307 14.16 7.68 0.08
CA LEU A 307 14.46 9.01 0.62
C LEU A 307 14.56 10.08 -0.48
N ILE A 308 15.16 9.76 -1.62
CA ILE A 308 15.17 10.67 -2.77
C ILE A 308 13.74 10.97 -3.24
N THR A 309 12.87 9.96 -3.30
CA THR A 309 11.47 10.13 -3.70
C THR A 309 10.71 11.02 -2.71
N VAL A 310 10.91 10.82 -1.41
CA VAL A 310 10.28 11.65 -0.36
C VAL A 310 10.78 13.10 -0.44
N ARG A 311 12.09 13.32 -0.68
CA ARG A 311 12.66 14.66 -0.87
C ARG A 311 12.05 15.35 -2.09
N ASP A 312 12.03 14.67 -3.23
CA ASP A 312 11.53 15.23 -4.48
C ASP A 312 10.03 15.57 -4.35
N GLU A 313 9.27 14.76 -3.60
CA GLU A 313 7.88 15.01 -3.27
C GLU A 313 7.70 16.20 -2.32
N ALA A 314 8.56 16.37 -1.30
CA ALA A 314 8.57 17.55 -0.43
C ALA A 314 8.79 18.82 -1.26
N HIS A 315 9.81 18.78 -2.12
CA HIS A 315 10.13 19.88 -3.02
C HIS A 315 8.96 20.21 -3.98
N ARG A 316 8.35 19.18 -4.59
CA ARG A 316 7.17 19.33 -5.45
C ARG A 316 5.99 19.93 -4.70
N PHE A 317 5.74 19.46 -3.47
CA PHE A 317 4.64 19.94 -2.65
C PHE A 317 4.83 21.40 -2.22
N ALA A 318 6.07 21.81 -1.95
CA ALA A 318 6.42 23.20 -1.75
C ALA A 318 6.15 24.03 -3.01
N ILE A 319 6.71 23.66 -4.17
CA ILE A 319 6.51 24.34 -5.47
C ILE A 319 5.03 24.52 -5.83
N SER A 320 4.20 23.49 -5.60
CA SER A 320 2.76 23.56 -5.88
C SER A 320 2.06 24.72 -5.15
N TYR A 321 2.53 25.07 -3.95
CA TYR A 321 2.03 26.19 -3.18
C TYR A 321 2.40 27.54 -3.80
N HIS A 322 3.63 27.67 -4.30
CA HIS A 322 4.08 28.87 -4.99
C HIS A 322 3.24 29.17 -6.22
N LYS A 323 2.88 28.15 -7.00
CA LYS A 323 2.02 28.31 -8.17
C LYS A 323 0.63 28.82 -7.77
N LYS A 324 0.04 28.24 -6.72
CA LYS A 324 -1.31 28.63 -6.25
C LYS A 324 -1.35 30.04 -5.66
N LEU A 325 -0.33 30.45 -4.88
CA LEU A 325 -0.27 31.82 -4.35
C LEU A 325 -0.09 32.88 -5.45
N ARG A 326 0.66 32.55 -6.51
CA ARG A 326 0.81 33.46 -7.66
C ARG A 326 -0.50 33.59 -8.46
N SER A 327 -1.27 32.52 -8.63
CA SER A 327 -2.58 32.60 -9.29
C SER A 327 -3.61 33.37 -8.47
N ASP A 328 -3.65 33.15 -7.14
CA ASP A 328 -4.63 33.83 -6.27
C ASP A 328 -4.33 35.33 -6.12
N ASN A 329 -3.05 35.75 -6.18
CA ASN A 329 -2.67 37.17 -6.21
C ASN A 329 -2.90 37.85 -7.57
N PHE A 330 -3.03 37.09 -8.66
CA PHE A 330 -3.34 37.64 -9.99
C PHE A 330 -4.84 37.92 -10.15
N VAL A 331 -5.70 37.17 -9.44
CA VAL A 331 -7.16 37.33 -9.46
C VAL A 331 -7.66 38.43 -8.50
N LYS A 332 -6.80 38.91 -7.59
CA LYS A 332 -7.13 39.94 -6.58
C LYS A 332 -6.63 41.36 -6.92
N LYS A 333 -6.28 41.64 -8.18
CA LYS A 333 -5.94 42.99 -8.64
C LYS A 333 -7.03 43.59 -9.50
#